data_AF-A0A1I7NHJ0-F1
#
_entry.id   AF-A0A1I7NHJ0-F1
#
_cell.length_a   1.000
_cell.length_b   1.000
_cell.length_c   1.000
_cell.angle_alpha   90.00
_cell.angle_beta   90.00
_cell.angle_gamma   90.00
#
_symmetry.space_group_name_H-M   'P 1'
#
loop_
_entity.id
_entity.type
_entity.pdbx_description
1 polymer ?
#
loop_
_entity_poly.entity_id
_entity_poly.type
_entity_poly.pdbx_seq_one_letter_code
_entity_poly.pdbx_strand_id
1 'polypeptide(L)'
;MESSTSAKQKRALLASLMGLTGITTSLSARADFVQHAAVCRSYASKAVEQQRRNLNSACGYRGIAWNLDHKAHYGWCLTLHDAPYFSGASNESSKREKALKKCNAGKDTTGGGSIGGSRCQMYVADALLKAAANIEHHCGYAVKGRFTQDANAHRRFCENNMKANNLAIINSEEAARTAAIDQCIKK
;
A
#
# COMPACT_ATOMS: atom_id res chain seq x y z
N MET A 1 -20.07 -45.90 39.64
CA MET A 1 -19.33 -44.83 38.93
C MET A 1 -17.85 -45.13 39.15
N GLU A 2 -17.29 -45.95 38.27
CA GLU A 2 -15.94 -46.52 38.41
C GLU A 2 -14.87 -45.54 37.92
N SER A 3 -13.77 -45.55 38.66
CA SER A 3 -12.52 -44.85 38.40
C SER A 3 -11.51 -45.79 37.74
N SER A 4 -10.54 -45.18 37.05
CA SER A 4 -9.17 -45.67 36.77
C SER A 4 -8.92 -46.84 35.80
N THR A 5 -8.37 -46.45 34.63
CA THR A 5 -7.17 -46.98 33.93
C THR A 5 -6.86 -48.49 33.93
N SER A 6 -6.74 -49.09 32.74
CA SER A 6 -5.81 -50.21 32.54
C SER A 6 -5.23 -50.27 31.12
N ALA A 7 -3.91 -50.32 31.10
CA ALA A 7 -3.08 -50.73 29.98
C ALA A 7 -3.50 -52.10 29.41
N LYS A 8 -3.39 -52.26 28.09
CA LYS A 8 -2.60 -53.33 27.44
C LYS A 8 -2.75 -53.24 25.92
N GLN A 9 -1.60 -53.02 25.30
CA GLN A 9 -1.24 -53.32 23.93
C GLN A 9 -2.04 -54.48 23.31
N LYS A 10 -2.62 -54.23 22.14
CA LYS A 10 -2.74 -55.26 21.10
C LYS A 10 -2.11 -54.69 19.84
N ARG A 11 -0.81 -54.98 19.66
CA ARG A 11 -0.15 -54.86 18.36
C ARG A 11 -0.49 -56.12 17.56
N ALA A 12 -1.05 -55.94 16.38
CA ALA A 12 -0.91 -56.91 15.30
C ALA A 12 -0.66 -56.11 14.01
N LEU A 13 0.53 -56.34 13.44
CA LEU A 13 1.00 -55.78 12.18
C LEU A 13 0.18 -56.32 11.00
N LEU A 14 -0.10 -55.44 10.04
CA LEU A 14 0.01 -55.80 8.62
C LEU A 14 0.79 -54.68 7.92
N ALA A 15 2.00 -55.03 7.48
CA ALA A 15 2.80 -54.24 6.58
C ALA A 15 2.28 -54.42 5.15
N SER A 16 2.12 -53.33 4.40
CA SER A 16 2.66 -53.15 3.04
C SER A 16 1.86 -52.09 2.27
N LEU A 17 2.44 -50.88 2.17
CA LEU A 17 2.43 -50.01 0.99
C LEU A 17 3.32 -48.80 1.31
N MET A 18 4.63 -48.97 1.10
CA MET A 18 5.48 -47.81 0.82
C MET A 18 5.12 -47.33 -0.58
N GLY A 19 4.31 -46.27 -0.67
CA GLY A 19 3.89 -45.69 -1.93
C GLY A 19 3.48 -44.23 -1.74
N LEU A 20 4.42 -43.34 -2.02
CA LEU A 20 4.27 -41.90 -2.30
C LEU A 20 3.18 -41.13 -1.52
N THR A 21 3.55 -40.53 -0.38
CA THR A 21 2.89 -39.32 0.13
C THR A 21 3.92 -38.25 0.48
N GLY A 22 4.90 -38.06 -0.40
CA GLY A 22 5.68 -36.82 -0.44
C GLY A 22 4.94 -35.81 -1.33
N ILE A 23 4.88 -34.55 -0.90
CA ILE A 23 4.27 -33.37 -1.55
C ILE A 23 2.84 -33.03 -1.06
N THR A 24 2.72 -32.45 0.14
CA THR A 24 1.54 -31.62 0.52
C THR A 24 1.90 -30.21 1.00
N THR A 25 3.18 -29.82 0.98
CA THR A 25 3.65 -28.55 1.59
C THR A 25 3.42 -27.29 0.74
N SER A 26 2.89 -27.38 -0.47
CA SER A 26 2.87 -26.26 -1.43
C SER A 26 1.68 -25.30 -1.34
N LEU A 27 0.56 -25.67 -0.70
CA LEU A 27 -0.62 -24.78 -0.66
C LEU A 27 -0.51 -23.64 0.37
N SER A 28 0.09 -23.87 1.54
CA SER A 28 0.19 -22.86 2.60
C SER A 28 1.08 -21.68 2.20
N ALA A 29 2.28 -21.97 1.68
CA ALA A 29 3.25 -20.93 1.29
C ALA A 29 2.72 -19.98 0.20
N ARG A 30 1.87 -20.50 -0.70
CA ARG A 30 1.24 -19.67 -1.75
C ARG A 30 0.15 -18.76 -1.17
N ALA A 31 -0.64 -19.24 -0.22
CA ALA A 31 -1.64 -18.44 0.47
C ALA A 31 -0.97 -17.32 1.30
N ASP A 32 0.11 -17.64 2.01
CA ASP A 32 0.88 -16.68 2.80
C ASP A 32 1.47 -15.58 1.92
N PHE A 33 2.03 -15.93 0.76
CA PHE A 33 2.54 -14.94 -0.19
C PHE A 33 1.45 -14.03 -0.76
N VAL A 34 0.30 -14.59 -1.16
CA VAL A 34 -0.83 -13.79 -1.68
C VAL A 34 -1.34 -12.82 -0.62
N GLN A 35 -1.46 -13.28 0.63
CA GLN A 35 -1.90 -12.46 1.75
C GLN A 35 -0.86 -11.38 2.10
N HIS A 36 0.43 -11.72 2.11
CA HIS A 36 1.52 -10.75 2.32
C HIS A 36 1.51 -9.66 1.26
N ALA A 37 1.40 -10.04 -0.01
CA ALA A 37 1.31 -9.10 -1.11
C ALA A 37 0.08 -8.18 -0.99
N ALA A 38 -1.08 -8.70 -0.55
CA ALA A 38 -2.28 -7.89 -0.33
C ALA A 38 -2.09 -6.87 0.81
N VAL A 39 -1.55 -7.32 1.96
CA VAL A 39 -1.23 -6.43 3.09
C VAL A 39 -0.24 -5.35 2.69
N CYS A 40 0.78 -5.69 1.91
CA CYS A 40 1.77 -4.73 1.46
C CYS A 40 1.23 -3.71 0.45
N ARG A 41 0.28 -4.08 -0.42
CA ARG A 41 -0.41 -3.12 -1.29
C ARG A 41 -1.18 -2.10 -0.45
N SER A 42 -1.98 -2.57 0.49
CA SER A 42 -2.75 -1.68 1.39
C SER A 42 -1.85 -0.76 2.22
N TYR A 43 -0.74 -1.29 2.75
CA TYR A 43 0.28 -0.50 3.43
C TYR A 43 0.86 0.60 2.54
N ALA A 44 1.23 0.28 1.30
CA ALA A 44 1.85 1.22 0.38
C ALA A 44 0.89 2.37 0.01
N SER A 45 -0.38 2.05 -0.30
CA SER A 45 -1.44 3.03 -0.51
C SER A 45 -1.59 3.97 0.71
N LYS A 46 -1.65 3.40 1.92
CA LYS A 46 -1.74 4.18 3.17
C LYS A 46 -0.50 5.06 3.41
N ALA A 47 0.69 4.59 3.08
CA ALA A 47 1.93 5.35 3.23
C ALA A 47 1.97 6.58 2.31
N VAL A 48 1.55 6.42 1.04
CA VAL A 48 1.41 7.54 0.10
C VAL A 48 0.38 8.54 0.57
N GLU A 49 -0.76 8.08 1.10
CA GLU A 49 -1.79 8.96 1.68
C GLU A 49 -1.26 9.74 2.89
N GLN A 50 -0.51 9.09 3.77
CA GLN A 50 0.12 9.75 4.91
C GLN A 50 1.14 10.80 4.47
N GLN A 51 1.90 10.53 3.41
CA GLN A 51 2.80 11.53 2.83
C GLN A 51 2.05 12.69 2.18
N ARG A 52 0.93 12.43 1.50
CA ARG A 52 0.05 13.48 0.98
C ARG A 52 -0.44 14.40 2.10
N ARG A 53 -0.83 13.83 3.24
CA ARG A 53 -1.22 14.60 4.44
C ARG A 53 -0.05 15.39 5.04
N ASN A 54 1.16 14.82 5.11
CA ASN A 54 2.37 15.54 5.54
C ASN A 54 2.64 16.79 4.68
N LEU A 55 2.48 16.65 3.37
CA LEU A 55 2.62 17.75 2.41
C LEU A 55 1.49 18.77 2.55
N ASN A 56 0.22 18.34 2.56
CA ASN A 56 -0.92 19.24 2.72
C ASN A 56 -0.86 20.05 4.01
N SER A 57 -0.51 19.39 5.11
CA SER A 57 -0.40 20.03 6.42
C SER A 57 0.94 20.75 6.60
N ALA A 58 1.83 20.82 5.61
CA ALA A 58 3.16 21.44 5.74
C ALA A 58 3.90 21.00 7.02
N CYS A 59 3.89 19.70 7.31
CA CYS A 59 4.53 19.15 8.50
C CYS A 59 6.06 19.00 8.35
N GLY A 60 6.56 19.01 7.10
CA GLY A 60 7.99 19.03 6.81
C GLY A 60 8.70 17.68 6.99
N TYR A 61 7.99 16.58 7.23
CA TYR A 61 8.61 15.26 7.35
C TYR A 61 9.21 14.81 6.01
N ARG A 62 10.39 14.17 6.06
CA ARG A 62 11.20 13.77 4.90
C ARG A 62 11.84 12.40 5.13
N GLY A 63 12.46 11.84 4.09
CA GLY A 63 13.14 10.55 4.13
C GLY A 63 12.31 9.41 3.53
N ILE A 64 12.86 8.20 3.57
CA ILE A 64 12.29 7.02 2.89
C ILE A 64 10.86 6.71 3.38
N ALA A 65 10.60 6.87 4.68
CA ALA A 65 9.27 6.69 5.26
C ALA A 65 8.22 7.69 4.76
N TRP A 66 8.67 8.84 4.24
CA TRP A 66 7.86 9.97 3.78
C TRP A 66 8.04 10.20 2.27
N ASN A 67 8.22 9.12 1.50
CA ASN A 67 8.25 9.16 0.04
C ASN A 67 6.83 8.98 -0.54
N LEU A 68 6.56 9.55 -1.72
CA LEU A 68 5.33 9.32 -2.48
C LEU A 68 5.39 8.03 -3.33
N ASP A 69 6.56 7.42 -3.51
CA ASP A 69 6.71 6.22 -4.32
C ASP A 69 6.02 4.99 -3.68
N HIS A 70 4.86 4.63 -4.23
CA HIS A 70 4.12 3.43 -3.85
C HIS A 70 4.96 2.16 -3.99
N LYS A 71 5.74 2.04 -5.08
CA LYS A 71 6.57 0.85 -5.34
C LYS A 71 7.66 0.71 -4.29
N ALA A 72 8.24 1.82 -3.82
CA ALA A 72 9.23 1.80 -2.74
C ALA A 72 8.61 1.29 -1.43
N HIS A 73 7.43 1.79 -1.04
CA HIS A 73 6.73 1.31 0.17
C HIS A 73 6.31 -0.16 0.07
N TYR A 74 5.80 -0.55 -1.10
CA TYR A 74 5.44 -1.93 -1.39
C TYR A 74 6.64 -2.87 -1.29
N GLY A 75 7.75 -2.51 -1.93
CA GLY A 75 9.00 -3.26 -1.90
C GLY A 75 9.55 -3.43 -0.48
N TRP A 76 9.59 -2.35 0.30
CA TRP A 76 10.00 -2.42 1.71
C TRP A 76 9.11 -3.36 2.54
N CYS A 77 7.79 -3.32 2.33
CA CYS A 77 6.90 -4.22 3.07
C CYS A 77 7.12 -5.69 2.71
N LEU A 78 7.46 -5.99 1.45
CA LEU A 78 7.78 -7.35 1.00
C LEU A 78 9.08 -7.89 1.61
N THR A 79 10.00 -7.05 2.06
CA THR A 79 11.21 -7.49 2.77
C THR A 79 10.95 -7.85 4.23
N LEU A 80 9.73 -7.66 4.74
CA LEU A 80 9.36 -8.12 6.08
C LEU A 80 9.13 -9.63 6.04
N HIS A 81 10.14 -10.40 6.46
CA HIS A 81 10.15 -11.86 6.38
C HIS A 81 9.50 -12.54 7.59
N ASP A 82 9.48 -11.88 8.76
CA ASP A 82 8.93 -12.46 9.98
C ASP A 82 7.42 -12.27 10.04
N ALA A 83 6.70 -13.40 10.14
CA ALA A 83 5.29 -13.37 10.48
C ALA A 83 5.11 -12.90 11.94
N PRO A 84 4.13 -12.02 12.21
CA PRO A 84 3.23 -11.44 11.24
C PRO A 84 3.79 -10.18 10.56
N TYR A 85 3.99 -10.21 9.23
CA TYR A 85 4.43 -9.06 8.42
C TYR A 85 3.49 -7.85 8.54
N PHE A 86 2.22 -8.07 8.87
CA PHE A 86 1.27 -6.98 9.15
C PHE A 86 1.74 -6.09 10.31
N SER A 87 2.47 -6.65 11.28
CA SER A 87 2.90 -5.91 12.48
C SER A 87 3.92 -4.82 12.15
N GLY A 88 4.94 -5.13 11.33
CA GLY A 88 5.93 -4.13 10.88
C GLY A 88 5.30 -3.01 10.07
N ALA A 89 4.49 -3.37 9.07
CA ALA A 89 3.74 -2.42 8.25
C ALA A 89 2.76 -1.55 9.05
N SER A 90 2.05 -2.15 10.02
CA SER A 90 1.10 -1.45 10.90
C SER A 90 1.81 -0.54 11.89
N ASN A 91 2.94 -0.97 12.46
CA ASN A 91 3.75 -0.16 13.36
C ASN A 91 4.28 1.09 12.65
N GLU A 92 4.81 0.93 11.44
CA GLU A 92 5.31 2.04 10.65
C GLU A 92 4.17 3.01 10.26
N SER A 93 3.03 2.47 9.83
CA SER A 93 1.83 3.28 9.57
C SER A 93 1.38 4.07 10.82
N SER A 94 1.48 3.46 11.99
CA SER A 94 1.08 4.08 13.27
C SER A 94 2.05 5.17 13.70
N LYS A 95 3.37 4.99 13.45
CA LYS A 95 4.38 6.04 13.69
C LYS A 95 4.11 7.27 12.84
N ARG A 96 3.85 7.10 11.54
CA ARG A 96 3.48 8.22 10.66
C ARG A 96 2.19 8.90 11.09
N GLU A 97 1.19 8.13 11.50
CA GLU A 97 -0.06 8.70 11.98
C GLU A 97 0.14 9.56 13.24
N LYS A 98 0.93 9.08 14.21
CA LYS A 98 1.29 9.86 15.40
C LYS A 98 2.04 11.14 15.05
N ALA A 99 2.97 11.07 14.10
CA ALA A 99 3.71 12.24 13.63
C ALA A 99 2.78 13.29 12.96
N LEU A 100 1.83 12.85 12.13
CA LEU A 100 0.83 13.74 11.51
C LEU A 100 -0.08 14.38 12.56
N LYS A 101 -0.57 13.60 13.53
CA LYS A 101 -1.39 14.12 14.64
C LYS A 101 -0.64 15.19 15.42
N LYS A 102 0.63 14.94 15.76
CA LYS A 102 1.48 15.92 16.46
C LYS A 102 1.65 17.22 15.64
N CYS A 103 1.87 17.09 14.34
CA CYS A 103 1.96 18.26 13.46
C CYS A 103 0.67 19.07 13.44
N ASN A 104 -0.48 18.41 13.27
CA ASN A 104 -1.78 19.08 13.18
C ASN A 104 -2.21 19.72 14.51
N ALA A 105 -1.80 19.16 15.65
CA ALA A 105 -2.11 19.72 16.97
C ALA A 105 -1.38 21.05 17.27
N GLY A 106 -0.33 21.39 16.51
CA GLY A 106 0.42 22.64 16.65
C GLY A 106 0.05 23.71 15.62
N LYS A 107 -1.05 23.55 14.87
CA LYS A 107 -1.47 24.47 13.81
C LYS A 107 -2.72 25.24 14.24
N ASP A 108 -2.53 26.40 14.88
CA ASP A 108 -3.61 27.38 15.05
C ASP A 108 -4.13 27.82 13.68
N THR A 109 -5.45 27.90 13.56
CA THR A 109 -6.25 27.96 12.33
C THR A 109 -6.18 29.30 11.58
N THR A 110 -5.19 30.13 11.85
CA THR A 110 -5.07 31.48 11.27
C THR A 110 -3.81 31.56 10.40
N GLY A 111 -3.93 31.10 9.16
CA GLY A 111 -2.82 31.16 8.21
C GLY A 111 -3.17 30.58 6.84
N GLY A 112 -3.97 31.31 6.07
CA GLY A 112 -4.04 31.08 4.63
C GLY A 112 -2.65 31.27 4.02
N GLY A 113 -2.22 30.31 3.18
CA GLY A 113 -1.05 30.47 2.33
C GLY A 113 0.27 29.97 2.91
N SER A 114 0.46 28.65 2.96
CA SER A 114 1.79 28.04 2.83
C SER A 114 1.64 26.58 2.37
N ILE A 115 1.82 26.41 1.06
CA ILE A 115 1.80 25.13 0.34
C ILE A 115 2.91 24.24 0.92
N GLY A 116 2.55 23.32 1.81
CA GLY A 116 3.49 22.36 2.41
C GLY A 116 4.00 21.27 1.47
N GLY A 117 3.60 21.30 0.19
CA GLY A 117 4.23 20.56 -0.88
C GLY A 117 3.86 21.15 -2.23
N SER A 118 4.82 21.34 -3.14
CA SER A 118 4.59 22.00 -4.44
C SER A 118 3.39 21.40 -5.18
N ARG A 119 2.71 22.18 -6.05
CA ARG A 119 1.56 21.71 -6.85
C ARG A 119 1.81 20.33 -7.48
N CYS A 120 3.03 20.09 -7.97
CA CYS A 120 3.41 18.80 -8.55
C CYS A 120 3.62 17.68 -7.53
N GLN A 121 4.04 17.95 -6.29
CA GLN A 121 4.06 16.93 -5.25
C GLN A 121 2.64 16.44 -4.93
N MET A 122 1.67 17.36 -4.86
CA MET A 122 0.26 16.99 -4.65
C MET A 122 -0.33 16.22 -5.83
N TYR A 123 -0.06 16.65 -7.05
CA TYR A 123 -0.45 15.92 -8.26
C TYR A 123 0.10 14.49 -8.28
N VAL A 124 1.39 14.30 -7.96
CA VAL A 124 2.02 12.98 -7.93
C VAL A 124 1.37 12.09 -6.88
N ALA A 125 1.07 12.63 -5.69
CA ALA A 125 0.44 11.88 -4.62
C ALA A 125 -0.95 11.37 -5.03
N ASP A 126 -1.80 12.25 -5.58
CA ASP A 126 -3.12 11.87 -6.06
C ASP A 126 -3.05 10.83 -7.20
N ALA A 127 -2.18 11.08 -8.18
CA ALA A 127 -1.97 10.19 -9.31
C ALA A 127 -1.61 8.75 -8.89
N LEU A 128 -0.75 8.60 -7.88
CA LEU A 128 -0.30 7.30 -7.38
C LEU A 128 -1.38 6.60 -6.56
N LEU A 129 -2.20 7.34 -5.79
CA LEU A 129 -3.35 6.77 -5.09
C LEU A 129 -4.38 6.23 -6.08
N LYS A 130 -4.69 6.98 -7.14
CA LYS A 130 -5.62 6.54 -8.19
C LYS A 130 -5.05 5.36 -9.00
N ALA A 131 -3.73 5.33 -9.24
CA ALA A 131 -3.06 4.18 -9.85
C ALA A 131 -3.11 2.93 -8.97
N ALA A 132 -2.98 3.07 -7.64
CA ALA A 132 -3.16 1.96 -6.71
C ALA A 132 -4.62 1.47 -6.71
N ALA A 133 -5.60 2.38 -6.64
CA ALA A 133 -7.02 2.05 -6.69
C ALA A 133 -7.40 1.28 -7.97
N ASN A 134 -6.83 1.64 -9.14
CA ASN A 134 -7.02 0.89 -10.38
C ASN A 134 -6.69 -0.61 -10.24
N ILE A 135 -5.62 -0.92 -9.50
CA ILE A 135 -5.16 -2.29 -9.27
C ILE A 135 -6.00 -2.97 -8.18
N GLU A 136 -6.23 -2.27 -7.06
CA GLU A 136 -6.97 -2.78 -5.90
C GLU A 136 -8.43 -3.12 -6.23
N HIS A 137 -9.09 -2.30 -7.05
CA HIS A 137 -10.48 -2.50 -7.47
C HIS A 137 -10.61 -3.25 -8.80
N HIS A 138 -9.51 -3.79 -9.34
CA HIS A 138 -9.51 -4.55 -10.59
C HIS A 138 -10.17 -3.80 -11.77
N CYS A 139 -9.97 -2.48 -11.84
CA CYS A 139 -10.63 -1.63 -12.84
C CYS A 139 -10.19 -1.90 -14.29
N GLY A 140 -9.07 -2.60 -14.47
CA GLY A 140 -8.58 -3.02 -15.78
C GLY A 140 -7.95 -1.91 -16.63
N TYR A 141 -7.75 -0.70 -16.10
CA TYR A 141 -7.07 0.35 -16.85
C TYR A 141 -5.57 0.06 -16.99
N ALA A 142 -5.00 0.47 -18.12
CA ALA A 142 -3.58 0.24 -18.41
C ALA A 142 -2.67 0.91 -17.37
N VAL A 143 -1.79 0.12 -16.77
CA VAL A 143 -0.80 0.57 -15.76
C VAL A 143 0.40 1.32 -16.35
N LYS A 144 0.37 1.60 -17.66
CA LYS A 144 1.31 2.52 -18.35
C LYS A 144 0.56 3.82 -18.68
N GLY A 145 1.27 4.95 -18.62
CA GLY A 145 0.65 6.26 -18.83
C GLY A 145 -0.16 6.71 -17.61
N ARG A 146 -1.47 6.96 -17.79
CA ARG A 146 -2.33 7.56 -16.77
C ARG A 146 -2.33 6.81 -15.44
N PHE A 147 -2.33 5.48 -15.42
CA PHE A 147 -2.36 4.72 -14.16
C PHE A 147 -1.02 4.06 -13.83
N THR A 148 0.10 4.70 -14.23
CA THR A 148 1.42 4.23 -13.81
C THR A 148 1.67 4.44 -12.32
N GLN A 149 2.39 3.51 -11.69
CA GLN A 149 2.87 3.63 -10.30
C GLN A 149 4.25 4.32 -10.21
N ASP A 150 4.81 4.80 -11.33
CA ASP A 150 6.06 5.57 -11.34
C ASP A 150 5.83 7.02 -10.92
N ALA A 151 6.28 7.38 -9.72
CA ALA A 151 6.19 8.74 -9.19
C ALA A 151 6.93 9.77 -10.07
N ASN A 152 8.04 9.38 -10.70
CA ASN A 152 8.83 10.27 -11.54
C ASN A 152 8.13 10.53 -12.87
N ALA A 153 7.37 9.58 -13.40
CA ALA A 153 6.55 9.80 -14.60
C ALA A 153 5.50 10.90 -14.37
N HIS A 154 4.76 10.82 -13.26
CA HIS A 154 3.79 11.87 -12.89
C HIS A 154 4.46 13.21 -12.61
N ARG A 155 5.62 13.19 -11.93
CA ARG A 155 6.40 14.39 -11.63
C ARG A 155 6.81 15.11 -12.92
N ARG A 156 7.43 14.39 -13.86
CA ARG A 156 7.85 14.95 -15.16
C ARG A 156 6.66 15.52 -15.93
N PHE A 157 5.53 14.81 -15.96
CA PHE A 157 4.33 15.33 -16.61
C PHE A 157 3.88 16.67 -16.02
N CYS A 158 3.78 16.77 -14.69
CA CYS A 158 3.35 18.00 -14.04
C CYS A 158 4.37 19.12 -14.26
N GLU A 159 5.66 18.86 -14.02
CA GLU A 159 6.72 19.87 -14.12
C GLU A 159 6.83 20.43 -15.54
N ASN A 160 6.71 19.58 -16.57
CA ASN A 160 6.74 20.03 -17.97
C ASN A 160 5.54 20.92 -18.31
N ASN A 161 4.34 20.56 -17.86
CA ASN A 161 3.15 21.38 -18.09
C ASN A 161 3.17 22.68 -17.26
N MET A 162 3.68 22.65 -16.03
CA MET A 162 3.88 23.85 -15.22
C MET A 162 4.87 24.82 -15.88
N LYS A 163 5.99 24.32 -16.43
CA LYS A 163 6.96 25.14 -17.17
C LYS A 163 6.35 25.76 -18.43
N ALA A 164 5.43 25.05 -19.08
CA ALA A 164 4.69 25.54 -20.24
C ALA A 164 3.45 26.39 -19.88
N ASN A 165 3.21 26.69 -18.59
CA ASN A 165 2.02 27.37 -18.08
C ASN A 165 0.68 26.69 -18.45
N ASN A 166 0.70 25.37 -18.62
CA ASN A 166 -0.44 24.56 -19.02
C ASN A 166 -1.17 23.95 -17.81
N LEU A 167 -1.57 24.80 -16.85
CA LEU A 167 -2.27 24.32 -15.64
C LEU A 167 -3.58 23.59 -15.97
N ALA A 168 -4.29 24.01 -17.03
CA ALA A 168 -5.52 23.38 -17.49
C ALA A 168 -5.31 21.91 -17.89
N ILE A 169 -4.16 21.56 -18.48
CA ILE A 169 -3.85 20.17 -18.86
C ILE A 169 -3.67 19.31 -17.61
N ILE A 170 -2.99 19.83 -16.59
CA ILE A 170 -2.78 19.13 -15.32
C ILE A 170 -4.13 18.86 -14.64
N ASN A 171 -4.98 19.89 -14.54
CA ASN A 171 -6.28 19.78 -13.91
C ASN A 171 -7.23 18.84 -14.68
N SER A 172 -7.22 18.91 -16.02
CA SER A 172 -8.02 18.04 -16.88
C SER A 172 -7.58 16.57 -16.76
N GLU A 173 -6.27 16.32 -16.70
CA GLU A 173 -5.73 14.99 -16.50
C GLU A 173 -6.18 14.44 -15.13
N GLU A 174 -6.03 15.23 -14.06
CA GLU A 174 -6.39 14.85 -12.68
C GLU A 174 -7.89 14.52 -12.57
N ALA A 175 -8.75 15.35 -13.18
CA ALA A 175 -10.19 15.14 -13.25
C ALA A 175 -10.55 13.86 -14.01
N ALA A 176 -9.94 13.61 -15.17
CA ALA A 176 -10.20 12.42 -15.97
C ALA A 176 -9.78 11.13 -15.24
N ARG A 177 -8.67 11.16 -14.50
CA ARG A 177 -8.21 10.04 -13.68
C ARG A 177 -9.17 9.75 -12.53
N THR A 178 -9.63 10.80 -11.85
CA THR A 178 -10.61 10.71 -10.76
C THR A 178 -11.93 10.13 -11.28
N ALA A 179 -12.47 10.67 -12.36
CA ALA A 179 -13.73 10.19 -12.95
C ALA A 179 -13.67 8.71 -13.35
N ALA A 180 -12.56 8.26 -13.95
CA ALA A 180 -12.37 6.86 -14.32
C ALA A 180 -12.40 5.91 -13.11
N ILE A 181 -11.67 6.25 -12.03
CA ILE A 181 -11.66 5.44 -10.81
C ILE A 181 -13.02 5.45 -10.11
N ASP A 182 -13.65 6.62 -10.00
CA ASP A 182 -14.95 6.73 -9.34
C ASP A 182 -16.02 5.95 -10.11
N GLN A 183 -15.96 5.94 -11.44
CA GLN A 183 -16.83 5.13 -12.29
C GLN A 183 -16.58 3.63 -12.11
N CYS A 184 -15.32 3.22 -11.95
CA CYS A 184 -14.98 1.81 -11.70
C CYS A 184 -15.54 1.32 -10.35
N ILE A 185 -15.32 2.08 -9.28
CA ILE A 185 -15.69 1.67 -7.91
C ILE A 185 -17.21 1.62 -7.71
N LYS A 186 -17.97 2.38 -8.49
CA LYS A 186 -19.44 2.40 -8.42
C LYS A 186 -20.13 1.22 -9.11
N LYS A 187 -19.42 0.42 -9.90
CA LYS A 187 -19.97 -0.76 -10.59
C LYS A 187 -20.01 -1.97 -9.68
#